data_AF-A0A8D1NGF0-F1
#
_entry.id   AF-A0A8D1NGF0-F1
#
_cell.length_a   1.000
_cell.length_b   1.000
_cell.length_c   1.000
_cell.angle_alpha   90.00
_cell.angle_beta   90.00
_cell.angle_gamma   90.00
#
_symmetry.space_group_name_H-M   'P 1'
#
loop_
_entity.id
_entity.type
_entity.pdbx_description
1 polymer ?
#
loop_
_entity_poly.entity_id
_entity_poly.type
_entity_poly.pdbx_seq_one_letter_code
_entity_poly.pdbx_strand_id
1 'polypeptide(L)'
;MNTNADSFRKELENISRSQEKLENSFAEIQTELKAIKTRINNAEQISDVEDRIMEITQSGQQTENQMKKRESKIRDLWDNIKRANLRIIGIPEGKEKGIENIFEDIMAENFPNLKDTDIKIQEAQRAPNKQVEPKEAHTKTYYNKNGKN
;
A
#
# COMPACT_ATOMS: atom_id res chain seq x y z
N MET A 1 -72.73 27.02 48.26
CA MET A 1 -71.37 26.95 47.67
C MET A 1 -71.36 25.75 46.73
N ASN A 2 -71.06 25.96 45.45
CA ASN A 2 -71.29 24.96 44.38
C ASN A 2 -70.05 24.08 44.18
N THR A 3 -69.87 23.09 45.07
CA THR A 3 -68.71 22.19 45.14
C THR A 3 -68.48 21.33 43.90
N ASN A 4 -69.51 21.09 43.08
CA ASN A 4 -69.39 20.31 41.85
C ASN A 4 -68.71 21.10 40.72
N ALA A 5 -68.95 22.41 40.62
CA ALA A 5 -68.37 23.24 39.57
C ALA A 5 -66.84 23.36 39.70
N ASP A 6 -66.33 23.47 40.92
CA ASP A 6 -64.89 23.52 41.19
C ASP A 6 -64.19 22.18 40.88
N SER A 7 -64.87 21.05 41.11
CA SER A 7 -64.36 19.72 40.75
C SER A 7 -64.18 19.55 39.24
N PHE A 8 -65.22 19.88 38.46
CA PHE A 8 -65.15 19.80 36.99
C PHE A 8 -64.07 20.70 36.40
N ARG A 9 -63.90 21.92 36.96
CA ARG A 9 -62.84 22.84 36.54
C ARG A 9 -61.45 22.24 36.77
N LYS A 10 -61.22 21.60 37.91
CA LYS A 10 -59.95 20.95 38.23
C LYS A 10 -59.65 19.75 37.31
N GLU A 11 -60.67 19.00 36.94
CA GLU A 11 -60.54 17.90 35.96
C GLU A 11 -60.19 18.43 34.56
N LEU A 12 -60.83 19.50 34.11
CA LEU A 12 -60.52 20.16 32.83
C LEU A 12 -59.07 20.68 32.80
N GLU A 13 -58.60 21.33 33.87
CA GLU A 13 -57.21 21.80 33.96
C GLU A 13 -56.20 20.63 33.92
N ASN A 14 -56.53 19.48 34.51
CA ASN A 14 -55.69 18.29 34.44
C ASN A 14 -55.66 17.65 33.04
N ILE A 15 -56.80 17.63 32.34
CA ILE A 15 -56.89 17.15 30.96
C ILE A 15 -56.09 18.06 30.03
N SER A 16 -56.21 19.39 30.16
CA SER A 16 -55.42 20.32 29.36
C SER A 16 -53.91 20.11 29.57
N ARG A 17 -53.48 19.91 30.83
CA ARG A 17 -52.07 19.65 31.14
C ARG A 17 -51.59 18.29 30.60
N SER A 18 -52.44 17.27 30.56
CA SER A 18 -52.07 15.98 30.00
C SER A 18 -52.00 16.03 28.47
N GLN A 19 -52.89 16.79 27.82
CA GLN A 19 -52.85 17.05 26.38
C GLN A 19 -51.56 17.77 25.98
N GLU A 20 -51.18 18.84 26.67
CA GLU A 20 -49.92 19.57 26.41
C GLU A 20 -48.69 18.65 26.52
N LYS A 21 -48.66 17.75 27.51
CA LYS A 21 -47.58 16.75 27.65
C LYS A 21 -47.55 15.75 26.50
N LEU A 22 -48.71 15.30 26.02
CA LEU A 22 -48.80 14.39 24.88
C LEU A 22 -48.33 15.08 23.60
N GLU A 23 -48.70 16.34 23.39
CA GLU A 23 -48.27 17.13 22.23
C GLU A 23 -46.75 17.35 22.22
N ASN A 24 -46.16 17.70 23.37
CA ASN A 24 -44.72 17.83 23.50
C ASN A 24 -43.99 16.51 23.22
N SER A 25 -44.46 15.41 23.80
CA SER A 25 -43.89 14.08 23.56
C SER A 25 -44.02 13.66 22.09
N PHE A 26 -45.13 13.97 21.44
CA PHE A 26 -45.32 13.70 20.01
C PHE A 26 -44.34 14.50 19.15
N ALA A 27 -44.12 15.78 19.45
CA ALA A 27 -43.15 16.61 18.75
C ALA A 27 -41.72 16.06 18.91
N GLU A 28 -41.34 15.63 20.12
CA GLU A 28 -40.05 14.99 20.39
C GLU A 28 -39.87 13.73 19.54
N ILE A 29 -40.86 12.81 19.56
CA ILE A 29 -40.84 11.58 18.75
C ILE A 29 -40.68 11.89 17.25
N GLN A 30 -41.39 12.91 16.74
CA GLN A 30 -41.26 13.31 15.34
C GLN A 30 -39.85 13.80 14.98
N THR A 31 -39.19 14.52 15.89
CA THR A 31 -37.81 14.97 15.67
C THR A 31 -36.82 13.81 15.70
N GLU A 32 -36.97 12.88 16.63
CA GLU A 32 -36.15 11.67 16.71
C GLU A 32 -36.31 10.77 15.49
N LEU A 33 -37.55 10.58 15.01
CA LEU A 33 -37.81 9.79 13.80
C LEU A 33 -37.13 10.38 12.56
N LYS A 34 -37.12 11.71 12.42
CA LYS A 34 -36.38 12.39 11.34
C LYS A 34 -34.87 12.13 11.46
N ALA A 35 -34.33 12.21 12.68
CA ALA A 35 -32.91 11.94 12.92
C ALA A 35 -32.54 10.49 12.61
N ILE A 36 -33.38 9.51 13.00
CA ILE A 36 -33.20 8.09 12.70
C ILE A 36 -33.22 7.85 11.20
N LYS A 37 -34.18 8.43 10.47
CA LYS A 37 -34.25 8.30 9.00
C LYS A 37 -32.96 8.74 8.32
N THR A 38 -32.41 9.89 8.71
CA THR A 38 -31.13 10.37 8.18
C THR A 38 -29.99 9.40 8.49
N ARG A 39 -29.94 8.83 9.71
CA ARG A 39 -28.91 7.84 10.09
C ARG A 39 -29.02 6.56 9.28
N ILE A 40 -30.23 6.08 8.99
CA ILE A 40 -30.45 4.88 8.16
C ILE A 40 -29.95 5.12 6.74
N ASN A 41 -30.30 6.25 6.11
CA ASN A 41 -29.82 6.58 4.77
C ASN A 41 -28.28 6.68 4.72
N ASN A 42 -27.65 7.21 5.77
CA ASN A 42 -26.19 7.24 5.86
C ASN A 42 -25.59 5.83 6.01
N ALA A 43 -26.30 4.90 6.67
CA ALA A 43 -25.86 3.51 6.79
C ALA A 43 -26.00 2.75 5.47
N GLU A 44 -27.01 3.06 4.64
CA GLU A 44 -27.12 2.48 3.29
C GLU A 44 -25.91 2.86 2.42
N GLN A 45 -25.41 4.10 2.53
CA GLN A 45 -24.17 4.52 1.84
C GLN A 45 -22.92 3.77 2.32
N ILE A 46 -22.94 3.15 3.51
CA ILE A 46 -21.81 2.32 3.97
C ILE A 46 -21.68 1.07 3.10
N SER A 47 -22.79 0.48 2.66
CA SER A 47 -22.79 -0.68 1.75
C SER A 47 -22.06 -0.36 0.44
N ASP A 48 -22.34 0.82 -0.15
CA ASP A 48 -21.67 1.26 -1.38
C ASP A 48 -20.15 1.43 -1.18
N VAL A 49 -19.73 1.86 0.01
CA VAL A 49 -18.31 1.98 0.35
C VAL A 49 -17.66 0.61 0.53
N GLU A 50 -18.35 -0.35 1.15
CA GLU A 50 -17.86 -1.73 1.32
C GLU A 50 -17.62 -2.41 -0.03
N ASP A 51 -18.54 -2.27 -0.98
CA ASP A 51 -18.39 -2.82 -2.34
C ASP A 51 -17.18 -2.20 -3.06
N ARG A 52 -17.02 -0.88 -2.98
CA ARG A 52 -15.86 -0.17 -3.56
C ARG A 52 -14.53 -0.62 -2.94
N ILE A 53 -14.51 -0.87 -1.63
CA ILE A 53 -13.31 -1.37 -0.95
C ILE A 53 -12.94 -2.74 -1.50
N MET A 54 -13.92 -3.64 -1.68
CA MET A 54 -13.70 -4.97 -2.23
C MET A 54 -13.14 -4.92 -3.66
N GLU A 55 -13.68 -4.05 -4.52
CA GLU A 55 -13.16 -3.83 -5.88
C GLU A 55 -11.69 -3.33 -5.86
N ILE A 56 -11.38 -2.37 -4.98
CA ILE A 56 -10.02 -1.84 -4.83
C ILE A 56 -9.06 -2.93 -4.36
N THR A 57 -9.45 -3.75 -3.39
CA THR A 57 -8.63 -4.86 -2.89
C THR A 57 -8.35 -5.88 -3.99
N GLN A 58 -9.37 -6.28 -4.75
CA GLN A 58 -9.20 -7.22 -5.85
C GLN A 58 -8.28 -6.67 -6.96
N SER A 59 -8.50 -5.43 -7.37
CA SER A 59 -7.68 -4.74 -8.37
C SER A 59 -6.22 -4.58 -7.91
N GLY A 60 -6.01 -4.25 -6.64
CA GLY A 60 -4.69 -4.19 -6.01
C GLY A 60 -3.96 -5.54 -6.06
N GLN A 61 -4.64 -6.63 -5.70
CA GLN A 61 -4.06 -7.98 -5.74
C GLN A 61 -3.69 -8.41 -7.16
N GLN A 62 -4.54 -8.10 -8.15
CA GLN A 62 -4.26 -8.38 -9.55
C GLN A 62 -3.02 -7.60 -10.04
N THR A 63 -2.90 -6.33 -9.67
CA THR A 63 -1.76 -5.48 -10.01
C THR A 63 -0.47 -6.02 -9.40
N GLU A 64 -0.50 -6.41 -8.13
CA GLU A 64 0.66 -6.99 -7.44
C GLU A 64 1.13 -8.29 -8.13
N ASN A 65 0.21 -9.17 -8.51
CA ASN A 65 0.53 -10.41 -9.20
C ASN A 65 1.16 -10.15 -10.58
N GLN A 66 0.68 -9.14 -11.31
CA GLN A 66 1.29 -8.73 -12.57
C GLN A 66 2.70 -8.18 -12.36
N MET A 67 2.92 -7.37 -11.31
CA MET A 67 4.25 -6.85 -10.98
C MET A 67 5.22 -7.99 -10.67
N LYS A 68 4.84 -8.94 -9.80
CA LYS A 68 5.66 -10.12 -9.49
C LYS A 68 6.04 -10.92 -10.74
N LYS A 69 5.08 -11.15 -11.64
CA LYS A 69 5.32 -11.85 -12.91
C LYS A 69 6.29 -11.09 -13.82
N ARG A 70 6.16 -9.76 -13.90
CA ARG A 70 7.08 -8.91 -14.68
C ARG A 70 8.47 -8.90 -14.07
N GLU A 71 8.59 -8.81 -12.75
CA GLU A 71 9.87 -8.85 -12.05
C GLU A 71 10.60 -10.18 -12.29
N SER A 72 9.90 -11.31 -12.17
CA SER A 72 10.46 -12.63 -12.50
C SER A 72 11.00 -12.67 -13.93
N LYS A 73 10.20 -12.21 -14.90
CA LYS A 73 10.63 -12.18 -16.31
C LYS A 73 11.86 -11.29 -16.53
N ILE A 74 11.94 -10.15 -15.85
CA ILE A 74 13.11 -9.27 -15.92
C ILE A 74 14.34 -9.97 -15.36
N ARG A 75 14.20 -10.69 -14.25
CA ARG A 75 15.28 -11.52 -13.67
C ARG A 75 15.75 -12.57 -14.66
N ASP A 76 14.82 -13.33 -15.25
CA ASP A 76 15.13 -14.38 -16.23
C ASP A 76 15.84 -13.81 -17.46
N LEU A 77 15.40 -12.66 -17.96
CA LEU A 77 16.05 -11.96 -19.07
C LEU A 77 17.46 -11.49 -18.69
N TRP A 78 17.64 -10.93 -17.50
CA TRP A 78 18.95 -10.51 -17.01
C TRP A 78 19.91 -11.69 -16.85
N ASP A 79 19.42 -12.82 -16.35
CA ASP A 79 20.21 -14.04 -16.18
C ASP A 79 20.58 -14.63 -17.55
N ASN A 80 19.68 -14.58 -18.51
CA ASN A 80 19.97 -14.99 -19.89
C ASN A 80 21.03 -14.09 -20.54
N ILE A 81 20.88 -12.76 -20.44
CA ILE A 81 21.87 -11.80 -20.97
C ILE A 81 23.25 -12.02 -20.34
N LYS A 82 23.31 -12.31 -19.03
CA LYS A 82 24.57 -12.51 -18.33
C LYS A 82 25.15 -13.92 -18.48
N ARG A 83 24.42 -14.86 -19.08
CA ARG A 83 24.84 -16.28 -19.16
C ARG A 83 26.18 -16.47 -19.87
N ALA A 84 26.48 -15.63 -20.85
CA ALA A 84 27.76 -15.66 -21.58
C ALA A 84 28.81 -14.69 -21.00
N ASN A 85 28.49 -13.93 -19.95
CA ASN A 85 29.40 -12.93 -19.40
C ASN A 85 30.34 -13.57 -18.38
N LEU A 86 31.64 -13.34 -18.53
CA LEU A 86 32.66 -13.73 -17.57
C LEU A 86 33.11 -12.53 -16.74
N ARG A 87 33.30 -12.72 -15.44
CA ARG A 87 33.81 -11.67 -14.54
C ARG A 87 35.21 -12.03 -14.07
N ILE A 88 36.19 -11.23 -14.50
CA ILE A 88 37.60 -11.37 -14.11
C ILE A 88 37.88 -10.35 -12.99
N ILE A 89 38.51 -10.80 -11.91
CA ILE A 89 38.79 -10.00 -10.71
C ILE A 89 40.31 -10.02 -10.45
N GLY A 90 40.84 -8.99 -9.79
CA GLY A 90 42.26 -8.91 -9.44
C GLY A 90 43.15 -8.28 -10.51
N ILE A 91 42.56 -7.81 -11.62
CA ILE A 91 43.29 -7.07 -12.65
C ILE A 91 43.56 -5.64 -12.14
N PRO A 92 44.82 -5.17 -12.10
CA PRO A 92 45.16 -3.80 -11.70
C PRO A 92 44.52 -2.74 -12.60
N GLU A 93 44.27 -1.56 -12.04
CA GLU A 93 43.79 -0.39 -12.79
C GLU A 93 44.84 0.13 -13.78
N GLY A 94 44.40 0.70 -14.91
CA GLY A 94 45.30 1.26 -15.94
C GLY A 94 45.91 0.27 -16.93
N LYS A 95 45.74 -1.05 -16.75
CA LYS A 95 46.10 -2.08 -17.74
C LYS A 95 45.04 -2.31 -18.83
N GLU A 96 43.98 -1.52 -18.87
CA GLU A 96 42.78 -1.76 -19.70
C GLU A 96 42.95 -1.42 -21.18
N LYS A 97 44.10 -0.88 -21.59
CA LYS A 97 44.39 -0.67 -23.02
C LYS A 97 44.67 -2.04 -23.68
N GLY A 98 43.60 -2.80 -23.90
CA GLY A 98 43.61 -4.17 -24.41
C GLY A 98 43.10 -5.18 -23.38
N ILE A 99 41.86 -5.03 -22.91
CA ILE A 99 41.24 -6.02 -22.00
C ILE A 99 41.14 -7.38 -22.69
N GLU A 100 40.97 -7.39 -24.01
CA GLU A 100 41.00 -8.58 -24.87
C GLU A 100 42.36 -9.28 -24.77
N ASN A 101 43.47 -8.53 -24.82
CA ASN A 101 44.82 -9.10 -24.65
C ASN A 101 45.00 -9.72 -23.27
N ILE A 102 44.48 -9.08 -22.22
CA ILE A 102 44.50 -9.64 -20.86
C ILE A 102 43.74 -10.96 -20.81
N PHE A 103 42.60 -11.07 -21.49
CA PHE A 103 41.86 -12.33 -21.57
C PHE A 103 42.65 -13.42 -22.28
N GLU A 104 43.28 -13.10 -23.43
CA GLU A 104 44.13 -14.05 -24.17
C GLU A 104 45.32 -14.53 -23.33
N ASP A 105 46.01 -13.62 -22.62
CA ASP A 105 47.12 -13.95 -21.72
C ASP A 105 46.66 -14.90 -20.60
N ILE A 106 45.52 -14.60 -19.96
CA ILE A 106 44.94 -15.45 -18.90
C ILE A 106 44.59 -16.84 -19.45
N MET A 107 43.97 -16.91 -20.64
CA MET A 107 43.58 -18.17 -21.27
C MET A 107 44.81 -19.00 -21.66
N ALA A 108 45.86 -18.39 -22.20
CA ALA A 108 47.08 -19.08 -22.58
C ALA A 108 47.85 -19.61 -21.36
N GLU A 109 47.89 -18.85 -20.26
CA GLU A 109 48.59 -19.23 -19.03
C GLU A 109 47.84 -20.34 -18.26
N ASN A 110 46.51 -20.25 -18.15
CA ASN A 110 45.72 -21.14 -17.29
C ASN A 110 45.03 -22.28 -18.03
N PHE A 111 44.68 -22.09 -19.31
CA PHE A 111 43.91 -23.03 -20.12
C PHE A 111 44.55 -23.28 -21.49
N PRO A 112 45.79 -23.80 -21.54
CA PRO A 112 46.52 -23.97 -22.80
C PRO A 112 45.78 -24.84 -23.83
N ASN A 113 44.95 -25.78 -23.37
CA ASN A 113 44.12 -26.64 -24.24
C ASN A 113 42.99 -25.89 -24.96
N LEU A 114 42.64 -24.69 -24.52
CA LEU A 114 41.60 -23.84 -25.11
C LEU A 114 42.18 -22.73 -25.99
N LYS A 115 43.51 -22.64 -26.11
CA LYS A 115 44.20 -21.57 -26.84
C LYS A 115 43.85 -21.53 -28.34
N ASP A 116 43.65 -22.69 -28.96
CA ASP A 116 43.33 -22.80 -30.39
C ASP A 116 41.82 -22.78 -30.67
N THR A 117 40.99 -22.49 -29.65
CA THR A 117 39.54 -22.39 -29.81
C THR A 117 39.16 -20.99 -30.30
N ASP A 118 38.27 -20.88 -31.30
CA ASP A 118 37.75 -19.60 -31.82
C ASP A 118 36.75 -18.96 -30.83
N ILE A 119 37.28 -18.46 -29.71
CA ILE A 119 36.51 -17.73 -28.69
C ILE A 119 36.40 -16.27 -29.13
N LYS A 120 35.17 -15.83 -29.42
CA LYS A 120 34.90 -14.45 -29.84
C LYS A 120 34.44 -13.62 -28.64
N ILE A 121 35.16 -12.54 -28.39
CA ILE A 121 34.78 -11.52 -27.41
C ILE A 121 33.90 -10.51 -28.13
N GLN A 122 32.67 -10.34 -27.66
CA GLN A 122 31.75 -9.33 -28.21
C GLN A 122 32.04 -7.93 -27.64
N GLU A 123 32.28 -7.86 -26.33
CA GLU A 123 32.57 -6.62 -25.61
C GLU A 123 33.38 -6.97 -24.36
N ALA A 124 34.34 -6.11 -24.03
CA ALA A 124 35.07 -6.19 -22.78
C ALA A 124 35.15 -4.80 -22.14
N GLN A 125 34.75 -4.71 -20.87
CA GLN A 125 34.76 -3.44 -20.14
C GLN A 125 35.02 -3.68 -18.66
N ARG A 126 35.70 -2.75 -18.00
CA ARG A 126 35.80 -2.77 -16.54
C ARG A 126 34.47 -2.33 -15.94
N ALA A 127 33.98 -3.10 -14.97
CA ALA A 127 32.81 -2.71 -14.21
C ALA A 127 33.09 -1.40 -13.45
N PRO A 128 32.19 -0.41 -13.47
CA PRO A 128 32.39 0.84 -12.75
C PRO A 128 32.66 0.58 -11.27
N ASN A 129 33.66 1.27 -10.70
CA ASN A 129 33.93 1.26 -9.27
C ASN A 129 32.74 1.88 -8.55
N LYS A 130 31.93 1.05 -7.87
CA LYS A 130 30.89 1.55 -6.98
C LYS A 130 31.56 2.09 -5.73
N GLN A 131 31.76 3.40 -5.66
CA GLN A 131 31.88 4.09 -4.38
C GLN A 131 30.55 3.85 -3.65
N VAL A 132 30.56 2.92 -2.69
CA VAL A 132 29.39 2.69 -1.84
C VAL A 132 29.38 3.85 -0.86
N GLU A 133 28.57 4.87 -1.12
CA GLU A 133 28.22 5.83 -0.08
C GLU A 133 27.63 5.03 1.10
N PRO A 134 28.05 5.31 2.35
CA PRO A 134 27.46 4.67 3.52
C PRO A 134 25.96 4.90 3.46
N LYS A 135 25.18 3.81 3.39
CA LYS A 135 23.72 3.91 3.51
C LYS A 135 23.44 4.45 4.90
N GLU A 136 23.12 5.73 5.01
CA GLU A 136 22.53 6.27 6.23
C GLU A 136 21.29 5.43 6.52
N ALA A 137 21.36 4.64 7.59
CA ALA A 137 20.22 3.90 8.07
C ALA A 137 19.22 4.92 8.60
N HIS A 138 18.31 5.39 7.75
CA HIS A 138 17.15 6.14 8.20
C HIS A 138 16.23 5.17 8.96
N THR A 139 16.50 5.00 10.25
CA THR A 139 15.57 4.42 11.20
C THR A 139 14.35 5.34 11.28
N LYS A 140 13.28 5.01 10.56
CA LYS A 140 11.98 5.64 10.75
C LYS A 140 11.44 5.21 12.11
N THR A 141 11.64 6.04 13.14
CA THR A 141 10.98 5.90 14.44
C THR A 141 9.52 6.34 14.30
N TYR A 142 8.60 5.38 14.43
CA TYR A 142 7.17 5.68 14.55
C TYR A 142 6.85 5.97 16.02
N TYR A 143 6.53 7.23 16.34
CA TYR A 143 5.97 7.61 17.62
C TYR A 143 4.46 7.30 17.64
N ASN A 144 4.04 6.36 18.49
CA ASN A 144 2.64 6.11 18.77
C ASN A 144 2.14 7.11 19.83
N LYS A 145 1.40 8.14 19.41
CA LYS A 145 0.67 9.04 20.31
C LYS A 145 -0.74 8.52 20.56
N ASN A 146 -0.85 7.46 21.35
CA ASN A 146 -2.12 7.11 21.99
C ASN A 146 -2.00 7.39 23.49
N GLY A 147 -2.00 8.68 23.84
CA GLY A 147 -2.44 9.12 25.15
C GLY A 147 -3.95 9.15 25.16
N LYS A 148 -4.57 8.35 26.02
CA LYS A 148 -5.91 8.64 26.53
C LYS A 148 -5.81 8.67 28.06
N ASN A 149 -6.24 9.81 28.59
CA ASN A 149 -6.52 10.08 29.99
C ASN A 149 -7.50 9.07 30.58
#